data_AF-A0A9E5T6B7-F1
#
_entry.id   AF-A0A9E5T6B7-F1
#
_cell.length_a   1.000
_cell.length_b   1.000
_cell.length_c   1.000
_cell.angle_alpha   90.00
_cell.angle_beta   90.00
_cell.angle_gamma   90.00
#
_symmetry.space_group_name_H-M   'P 1'
#
loop_
_entity.id
_entity.type
_entity.pdbx_description
1 polymer ?
#
loop_
_entity_poly.entity_id
_entity_poly.type
_entity_poly.pdbx_seq_one_letter_code
_entity_poly.pdbx_strand_id
1 'polypeptide(L)'
;MRRLLRCLVLIPAAAVAGACASLAPTPADSPCALGPAELARVKSNAFDFLEEEWPVLDKECELISDEVIATDTGKCSIAGRTRQEAGCAKPPHEGFSIVFDRTTLEPEEIHFKTE
;
A
#
# COMPACT_ATOMS: atom_id res chain seq x y z
N MET A 1 48.55 47.29 -4.01
CA MET A 1 48.02 48.02 -2.83
C MET A 1 46.50 48.10 -3.00
N ARG A 2 45.71 47.25 -2.32
CA ARG A 2 44.97 47.51 -1.06
C ARG A 2 44.14 48.81 -1.07
N ARG A 3 42.79 48.65 -1.10
CA ARG A 3 41.70 49.27 -0.28
C ARG A 3 40.43 49.42 -1.15
N LEU A 4 39.45 48.49 -1.11
CA LEU A 4 38.33 48.34 -0.15
C LEU A 4 37.50 49.62 0.07
N LEU A 5 36.21 49.58 -0.28
CA LEU A 5 35.04 49.76 0.61
C LEU A 5 33.75 49.61 -0.23
N ARG A 6 33.03 48.48 -0.11
CA ARG A 6 31.85 48.25 0.75
C ARG A 6 30.57 48.98 0.30
N CYS A 7 29.88 48.44 -0.71
CA CYS A 7 28.42 48.57 -0.81
C CYS A 7 27.80 47.42 -0.01
N LEU A 8 27.58 47.67 1.28
CA LEU A 8 26.77 46.81 2.15
C LEU A 8 25.30 47.25 1.97
N VAL A 9 24.65 46.73 0.95
CA VAL A 9 23.19 46.83 0.81
C VAL A 9 22.60 45.71 1.65
N LEU A 10 22.07 46.05 2.82
CA LEU A 10 21.25 45.15 3.62
C LEU A 10 19.91 44.94 2.90
N ILE A 11 19.73 43.76 2.31
CA ILE A 11 18.42 43.27 1.86
C ILE A 11 17.84 42.47 3.03
N PRO A 12 16.70 42.87 3.63
CA PRO A 12 15.98 41.98 4.53
C PRO A 12 15.26 40.96 3.63
N ALA A 13 15.90 39.81 3.39
CA ALA A 13 15.21 38.64 2.89
C ALA A 13 14.32 38.12 4.02
N ALA A 14 13.09 38.63 4.08
CA ALA A 14 11.98 37.96 4.73
C ALA A 14 11.76 36.65 3.97
N ALA A 15 12.52 35.61 4.34
CA ALA A 15 12.21 34.25 3.98
C ALA A 15 10.97 33.86 4.75
N VAL A 16 9.81 34.19 4.17
CA VAL A 16 8.58 33.46 4.42
C VAL A 16 8.92 32.03 4.00
N ALA A 17 9.35 31.22 4.96
CA ALA A 17 9.34 29.78 4.83
C ALA A 17 7.86 29.41 4.73
N GLY A 18 7.31 29.56 3.54
CA GLY A 18 6.13 28.88 3.10
C GLY A 18 6.46 27.40 3.18
N ALA A 19 6.25 26.84 4.36
CA ALA A 19 5.98 25.44 4.51
C ALA A 19 4.72 25.18 3.67
N CYS A 20 4.91 24.88 2.39
CA CYS A 20 4.01 23.98 1.72
C CYS A 20 4.16 22.66 2.48
N ALA A 21 3.39 22.54 3.56
CA ALA A 21 3.01 21.26 4.10
C ALA A 21 2.27 20.56 2.96
N SER A 22 3.00 19.86 2.11
CA SER A 22 2.46 18.69 1.44
C SER A 22 2.13 17.71 2.56
N LEU A 23 0.95 17.90 3.15
CA LEU A 23 0.24 16.86 3.89
C LEU A 23 -0.08 15.79 2.85
N ALA A 24 0.93 14.99 2.49
CA ALA A 24 0.65 13.63 2.09
C ALA A 24 -0.14 13.06 3.28
N PRO A 25 -1.35 12.51 3.06
CA PRO A 25 -2.13 11.95 4.15
C PRO A 25 -1.24 11.00 4.92
N THR A 26 -1.07 11.28 6.21
CA THR A 26 -0.43 10.33 7.11
C THR A 26 -1.22 9.02 7.02
N PRO A 27 -0.57 7.85 6.93
CA PRO A 27 -1.27 6.56 6.82
C PRO A 27 -2.34 6.34 7.91
N ALA A 28 -2.24 7.07 9.03
CA ALA A 28 -3.20 7.10 10.13
C ALA A 28 -4.60 7.62 9.76
N ASP A 29 -4.76 8.35 8.65
CA ASP A 29 -6.05 8.94 8.25
C ASP A 29 -6.82 8.11 7.23
N SER A 30 -6.26 6.96 6.81
CA SER A 30 -6.99 6.02 5.94
C SER A 30 -8.02 5.25 6.78
N PRO A 31 -9.30 5.16 6.35
CA PRO A 31 -10.30 4.30 7.01
C PRO A 31 -9.89 2.81 7.01
N CYS A 32 -8.93 2.45 6.15
CA CYS A 32 -8.38 1.11 6.04
C CYS A 32 -7.00 0.95 6.68
N ALA A 33 -6.54 1.92 7.46
CA ALA A 33 -5.29 1.80 8.22
C ALA A 33 -5.36 0.63 9.20
N LEU A 34 -4.37 -0.26 9.13
CA LEU A 34 -4.23 -1.42 10.01
C LEU A 34 -2.94 -1.31 10.83
N GLY A 35 -3.01 -1.70 12.11
CA GLY A 35 -1.81 -1.98 12.89
C GLY A 35 -1.15 -3.29 12.43
N PRO A 36 0.12 -3.56 12.83
CA PRO A 36 0.85 -4.76 12.40
C PRO A 36 0.13 -6.08 12.71
N ALA A 37 -0.55 -6.16 13.86
CA ALA A 37 -1.29 -7.36 14.26
C ALA A 37 -2.55 -7.58 13.42
N GLU A 38 -3.28 -6.50 13.10
CA GLU A 38 -4.46 -6.57 12.23
C GLU A 38 -4.06 -6.94 10.80
N LEU A 39 -2.99 -6.33 10.28
CA LEU A 39 -2.46 -6.65 8.95
C LEU A 39 -2.02 -8.12 8.87
N ALA A 40 -1.30 -8.63 9.87
CA ALA A 40 -0.91 -10.04 9.90
C ALA A 40 -2.12 -10.98 9.88
N ARG A 41 -3.20 -10.61 10.58
CA ARG A 41 -4.45 -11.38 10.57
C ARG A 41 -5.18 -11.31 9.23
N VAL A 42 -5.31 -10.13 8.63
CA VAL A 42 -5.88 -9.98 7.28
C VAL A 42 -5.11 -10.82 6.27
N LYS A 43 -3.78 -10.82 6.32
CA LYS A 43 -2.95 -11.64 5.43
C LYS A 43 -3.17 -13.14 5.64
N SER A 44 -3.26 -13.58 6.89
CA SER A 44 -3.57 -14.99 7.22
C SER A 44 -4.93 -15.40 6.64
N ASN A 45 -5.98 -14.65 6.96
CA ASN A 45 -7.34 -14.94 6.51
C ASN A 45 -7.44 -14.87 4.97
N ALA A 46 -6.72 -13.95 4.33
CA ALA A 46 -6.68 -13.82 2.87
C ALA A 46 -5.98 -15.01 2.19
N PHE A 47 -4.94 -15.60 2.81
CA PHE A 47 -4.34 -16.84 2.31
C PHE A 47 -5.29 -18.02 2.44
N ASP A 48 -5.95 -18.17 3.58
CA ASP A 48 -6.91 -19.25 3.82
C ASP A 48 -8.06 -19.18 2.79
N PHE A 49 -8.61 -17.97 2.57
CA PHE A 49 -9.66 -17.73 1.59
C PHE A 49 -9.21 -17.98 0.14
N LEU A 50 -7.97 -17.62 -0.21
CA LEU A 50 -7.41 -17.90 -1.53
C LEU A 50 -7.29 -19.42 -1.79
N GLU A 51 -6.92 -20.19 -0.77
CA GLU A 51 -6.82 -21.65 -0.84
C GLU A 51 -8.20 -22.30 -1.02
N GLU A 52 -9.22 -21.77 -0.35
CA GLU A 52 -10.61 -22.24 -0.46
C GLU A 52 -11.23 -21.92 -1.83
N GLU A 53 -11.11 -20.67 -2.28
CA GLU A 53 -11.72 -20.21 -3.54
C GLU A 53 -10.94 -20.66 -4.78
N TRP A 54 -9.65 -20.98 -4.63
CA TRP A 54 -8.80 -21.35 -5.76
C TRP A 54 -7.77 -22.46 -5.42
N PRO A 55 -8.24 -23.70 -5.21
CA PRO A 55 -7.40 -24.81 -4.72
C PRO A 55 -6.32 -25.27 -5.70
N VAL A 56 -6.32 -24.78 -6.94
CA VAL A 56 -5.28 -25.06 -7.95
C VAL A 56 -4.11 -24.06 -7.90
N LEU A 57 -4.20 -23.01 -7.07
CA LEU A 57 -3.06 -22.10 -6.85
C LEU A 57 -2.01 -22.76 -5.97
N ASP A 58 -0.77 -22.56 -6.36
CA ASP A 58 0.36 -22.88 -5.51
C ASP A 58 0.58 -21.74 -4.52
N LYS A 59 0.17 -21.94 -3.27
CA LYS A 59 0.30 -20.91 -2.23
C LYS A 59 1.74 -20.50 -1.94
N GLU A 60 2.73 -21.37 -2.20
CA GLU A 60 4.14 -21.00 -2.04
C GLU A 60 4.55 -19.95 -3.08
N CYS A 61 3.81 -19.91 -4.19
CA CYS A 61 3.98 -18.97 -5.28
C CYS A 61 3.12 -17.72 -5.17
N GLU A 62 2.23 -17.59 -4.18
CA GLU A 62 1.43 -16.38 -4.01
C GLU A 62 2.00 -15.44 -2.94
N LEU A 63 1.91 -14.14 -3.20
CA LEU A 63 2.33 -13.07 -2.30
C LEU A 63 1.18 -12.13 -2.04
N ILE A 64 0.88 -11.92 -0.75
CA ILE A 64 -0.03 -10.87 -0.30
C ILE A 64 0.82 -9.68 0.15
N SER A 65 0.53 -8.50 -0.40
CA SER A 65 1.21 -7.25 -0.08
C SER A 65 0.95 -6.82 1.38
N ASP A 66 1.66 -5.78 1.82
CA ASP A 66 1.38 -5.11 3.10
C ASP A 66 0.50 -3.87 2.92
N GLU A 67 0.11 -3.57 1.68
CA GLU A 67 -0.65 -2.38 1.33
C GLU A 67 -2.15 -2.69 1.35
N VAL A 68 -2.86 -1.93 2.19
CA VAL A 68 -4.32 -1.97 2.25
C VAL A 68 -4.87 -0.65 1.72
N ILE A 69 -5.78 -0.75 0.77
CA ILE A 69 -6.41 0.40 0.13
C ILE A 69 -7.91 0.42 0.39
N ALA A 70 -8.50 1.61 0.33
CA ALA A 70 -9.94 1.75 0.28
C ALA A 70 -10.41 1.58 -1.17
N THR A 71 -11.45 0.77 -1.37
CA THR A 71 -12.18 0.64 -2.63
C THR A 71 -13.08 1.84 -2.86
N ASP A 72 -13.57 2.00 -4.09
CA ASP A 72 -14.56 3.02 -4.48
C ASP A 72 -15.90 2.89 -3.73
N THR A 73 -16.24 1.68 -3.28
CA THR A 73 -17.42 1.40 -2.43
C THR A 73 -17.20 1.66 -0.94
N GLY A 74 -15.99 2.08 -0.54
CA GLY A 74 -15.64 2.34 0.85
C GLY A 74 -15.27 1.09 1.67
N LYS A 75 -15.22 -0.09 1.04
CA LYS A 75 -14.64 -1.31 1.65
C LYS A 75 -13.11 -1.27 1.63
N CYS A 76 -12.45 -2.10 2.43
CA CYS A 76 -10.99 -2.24 2.43
C CYS A 76 -10.56 -3.45 1.60
N SER A 77 -9.44 -3.32 0.89
CA SER A 77 -8.86 -4.44 0.14
C SER A 77 -7.36 -4.53 0.29
N ILE A 78 -6.85 -5.76 0.17
CA ILE A 78 -5.43 -6.09 0.15
C ILE A 78 -5.08 -6.71 -1.19
N ALA A 79 -3.99 -6.25 -1.81
CA ALA A 79 -3.56 -6.77 -3.10
C ALA A 79 -2.59 -7.93 -2.94
N GLY A 80 -2.63 -8.84 -3.90
CA GLY A 80 -1.66 -9.94 -4.03
C GLY A 80 -1.27 -10.20 -5.48
N ARG A 81 -0.19 -10.97 -5.63
CA ARG A 81 0.40 -11.34 -6.91
C ARG A 81 1.16 -12.64 -6.78
N THR A 82 1.47 -13.24 -7.91
CA THR A 82 2.32 -14.43 -7.96
C THR A 82 3.80 -14.07 -7.98
N ARG A 83 4.63 -14.89 -7.33
CA ARG A 83 6.08 -14.88 -7.41
C ARG A 83 6.54 -15.23 -8.82
N GLN A 84 7.52 -14.47 -9.31
CA GLN A 84 8.23 -14.79 -10.55
C GLN A 84 9.53 -15.53 -10.21
N GLU A 85 9.42 -16.75 -9.70
CA GLU A 85 10.56 -17.59 -9.29
C GLU A 85 10.55 -18.93 -10.03
N ALA A 86 11.72 -19.57 -10.14
CA ALA A 86 11.83 -20.88 -10.76
C ALA A 86 11.10 -21.94 -9.91
N GLY A 87 10.08 -22.59 -10.50
CA GLY A 87 9.23 -23.56 -9.81
C GLY A 87 7.77 -23.12 -9.71
N CYS A 88 7.50 -21.81 -9.80
CA CYS A 88 6.13 -21.30 -9.86
C CYS A 88 5.57 -21.38 -11.28
N ALA A 89 4.47 -22.10 -11.44
CA ALA A 89 3.72 -22.07 -12.69
C ALA A 89 3.15 -20.67 -12.91
N LYS A 90 3.12 -20.18 -14.17
CA LYS A 90 2.40 -18.95 -14.49
C LYS A 90 0.91 -19.20 -14.18
N PRO A 91 0.29 -18.47 -13.22
CA PRO A 91 -1.12 -18.65 -12.93
C PRO A 91 -1.96 -18.04 -14.04
N PRO A 92 -3.26 -18.34 -14.07
CA PRO A 92 -4.21 -17.74 -15.00
C PRO A 92 -4.53 -16.26 -14.70
N HIS A 93 -3.84 -15.62 -13.76
CA HIS A 93 -4.02 -14.23 -13.37
C HIS A 93 -2.70 -13.48 -13.22
N GLU A 94 -2.72 -12.17 -13.45
CA GLU A 94 -1.58 -11.27 -13.18
C GLU A 94 -1.47 -10.86 -11.70
N GLY A 95 -2.58 -11.01 -10.96
CA GLY A 95 -2.69 -10.69 -9.55
C GLY A 95 -4.14 -10.72 -9.09
N PHE A 96 -4.36 -10.36 -7.84
CA PHE A 96 -5.68 -10.37 -7.22
C PHE A 96 -5.82 -9.26 -6.18
N SER A 97 -7.05 -8.95 -5.83
CA SER A 97 -7.41 -8.11 -4.69
C SER A 97 -8.45 -8.83 -3.86
N ILE A 98 -8.25 -8.90 -2.55
CA ILE A 98 -9.20 -9.48 -1.61
C ILE A 98 -9.80 -8.35 -0.80
N VAL A 99 -11.11 -8.21 -0.90
CA VAL A 99 -11.93 -7.28 -0.12
C VAL A 99 -12.26 -7.94 1.21
N PHE A 100 -12.19 -7.19 2.30
CA PHE A 100 -12.46 -7.70 3.65
C PHE A 100 -13.25 -6.71 4.49
N ASP A 101 -13.99 -7.23 5.47
CA ASP A 101 -14.68 -6.42 6.47
C ASP A 101 -13.66 -5.85 7.47
N ARG A 102 -13.60 -4.53 7.60
CA ARG A 102 -12.62 -3.85 8.46
C ARG A 102 -12.78 -4.16 9.95
N THR A 103 -13.98 -4.53 10.40
CA THR A 103 -14.31 -4.78 11.81
C THR A 103 -13.93 -6.21 12.21
N THR A 104 -14.25 -7.20 11.37
CA THR A 104 -13.99 -8.62 11.63
C THR A 104 -12.63 -9.07 11.11
N LEU A 105 -12.08 -8.36 10.12
CA LEU A 105 -10.88 -8.71 9.35
C LEU A 105 -11.06 -9.97 8.49
N GLU A 106 -12.30 -10.37 8.24
CA GLU A 106 -12.65 -11.54 7.43
C GLU A 106 -12.81 -11.15 5.96
N PRO A 107 -12.31 -11.97 5.02
CA PRO A 107 -12.48 -11.75 3.59
C PRO A 107 -13.93 -11.92 3.17
N GLU A 108 -14.36 -11.12 2.20
CA GLU A 108 -15.71 -11.15 1.67
C GLU A 108 -15.73 -11.53 0.18
N GLU A 109 -14.76 -11.01 -0.58
CA GLU A 109 -14.73 -11.14 -2.04
C GLU A 109 -13.28 -11.18 -2.53
N ILE A 110 -13.04 -11.93 -3.62
CA ILE A 110 -11.77 -11.92 -4.35
C ILE A 110 -12.00 -11.49 -5.80
N HIS A 111 -11.21 -10.51 -6.26
CA HIS A 111 -11.23 -10.02 -7.62
C HIS A 111 -9.89 -10.34 -8.28
N PHE A 112 -9.92 -11.19 -9.31
CA PHE A 112 -8.73 -11.53 -10.08
C PHE A 112 -8.50 -10.55 -11.23
N LYS A 113 -7.24 -10.17 -11.44
CA LYS A 113 -6.81 -9.41 -12.61
C LYS A 113 -6.31 -10.39 -13.67
N THR A 114 -7.06 -10.58 -14.73
CA THR A 114 -6.66 -11.40 -15.89
C THR A 114 -6.10 -10.51 -17.01
N GLU A 115 -5.27 -11.10 -17.89
CA GLU A 115 -4.72 -10.46 -19.10
C GLU A 115 -5.82 -10.01 -20.09
#